data_AF-A0A357YKS7-F1
#
_entry.id   AF-A0A357YKS7-F1
#
_cell.length_a   1.000
_cell.length_b   1.000
_cell.length_c   1.000
_cell.angle_alpha   90.00
_cell.angle_beta   90.00
_cell.angle_gamma   90.00
#
_symmetry.space_group_name_H-M   'P 1'
#
loop_
_entity.id
_entity.type
_entity.pdbx_description
1 polymer ?
#
loop_
_entity_poly.entity_id
_entity_poly.type
_entity_poly.pdbx_seq_one_letter_code
_entity_poly.pdbx_strand_id
1 'polypeptide(L)' 'MKKKTYTFDEAYKASLEYFMGDELAAKVWVSKYALKDSQGVIYEKNPEEMHWRLAKEVARIEK' A
#
# COMPACT_ATOMS: atom_id res chain seq x y z
N MET A 1 -5.32 -16.25 -10.48
CA MET A 1 -4.34 -15.19 -10.80
C MET A 1 -3.39 -15.04 -9.63
N LYS A 2 -2.07 -14.94 -9.86
CA LYS A 2 -1.14 -14.59 -8.77
C LYS A 2 -1.43 -13.15 -8.32
N LYS A 3 -1.52 -12.92 -7.01
CA LYS A 3 -1.59 -11.55 -6.47
C LYS A 3 -0.28 -10.84 -6.81
N LYS A 4 -0.36 -9.59 -7.25
CA LYS A 4 0.84 -8.75 -7.41
C LYS A 4 1.47 -8.56 -6.04
N THR A 5 2.79 -8.63 -6.00
CA THR A 5 3.58 -8.43 -4.79
C THR A 5 4.66 -7.40 -5.08
N TYR A 6 5.04 -6.64 -4.06
CA TYR A 6 6.05 -5.60 -4.17
C TYR A 6 7.16 -5.85 -3.14
N THR A 7 8.37 -5.47 -3.50
CA THR A 7 9.47 -5.33 -2.55
C THR A 7 9.29 -4.07 -1.72
N PHE A 8 9.99 -4.00 -0.58
CA PHE A 8 9.99 -2.80 0.27
C PHE A 8 10.43 -1.57 -0.53
N ASP A 9 11.50 -1.68 -1.32
CA ASP A 9 12.05 -0.56 -2.09
C ASP A 9 11.11 -0.06 -3.18
N GLU A 10 10.39 -0.97 -3.85
CA GLU A 10 9.36 -0.59 -4.83
C GLU A 10 8.23 0.17 -4.16
N ALA A 11 7.73 -0.35 -3.04
CA ALA A 11 6.65 0.28 -2.29
C ALA A 11 7.09 1.63 -1.70
N TYR A 12 8.33 1.72 -1.21
CA TYR A 12 8.91 2.93 -0.65
C TYR A 12 9.06 4.02 -1.71
N LYS A 13 9.65 3.71 -2.88
CA LYS A 13 9.80 4.68 -3.97
C LYS A 13 8.46 5.22 -4.46
N ALA A 14 7.47 4.34 -4.65
CA ALA A 14 6.14 4.75 -5.08
C ALA A 14 5.39 5.56 -4.02
N SER A 15 5.62 5.25 -2.74
CA SER A 15 5.07 6.04 -1.63
C SER A 15 5.77 7.39 -1.46
N LEU A 16 7.07 7.46 -1.71
CA LEU A 16 7.85 8.69 -1.68
C LEU A 16 7.34 9.67 -2.73
N GLU A 17 7.04 9.19 -3.94
CA GLU A 17 6.38 9.97 -4.99
C GLU A 17 4.99 10.44 -4.53
N TYR A 18 4.18 9.54 -3.96
CA TYR A 18 2.84 9.87 -3.44
C TYR A 18 2.88 10.98 -2.38
N PHE A 19 3.86 10.94 -1.47
CA PHE A 19 4.04 11.92 -0.40
C PHE A 19 4.97 13.08 -0.79
N MET A 20 5.20 13.32 -2.09
CA MET A 20 5.98 14.45 -2.59
C MET A 20 7.38 14.59 -1.98
N GLY A 21 8.06 13.47 -1.72
CA GLY A 21 9.41 13.44 -1.15
C GLY A 21 9.46 13.36 0.38
N ASP A 22 8.33 13.28 1.09
CA ASP A 22 8.34 13.01 2.54
C ASP A 22 8.73 11.54 2.83
N GLU A 23 10.01 11.35 3.14
CA GLU A 23 10.59 10.04 3.44
C GLU A 23 9.98 9.39 4.69
N LEU A 24 9.62 10.19 5.71
CA LEU A 24 9.06 9.67 6.95
C LEU A 24 7.67 9.10 6.70
N ALA A 25 6.82 9.85 6.00
CA ALA A 25 5.48 9.41 5.62
C ALA A 25 5.54 8.15 4.75
N ALA A 26 6.42 8.12 3.74
CA ALA A 26 6.61 6.97 2.86
C ALA A 26 7.05 5.72 3.64
N LYS A 27 8.08 5.85 4.50
CA LYS A 27 8.60 4.72 5.29
C LYS A 27 7.57 4.19 6.29
N VAL A 28 6.85 5.09 6.95
CA VAL A 28 5.78 4.73 7.90
C VAL A 28 4.66 4.01 7.17
N TRP A 29 4.24 4.49 5.99
CA TRP A 29 3.22 3.83 5.19
C TRP A 29 3.60 2.38 4.83
N VAL A 30 4.76 2.16 4.22
CA VAL A 30 5.20 0.81 3.84
C VAL A 30 5.32 -0.11 5.06
N SER A 31 5.74 0.44 6.19
CA SER A 31 5.99 -0.34 7.41
C SER A 31 4.72 -0.68 8.20
N LYS A 32 3.73 0.21 8.22
CA LYS A 32 2.58 0.16 9.13
C LYS A 32 1.23 -0.02 8.43
N TYR A 33 1.07 0.46 7.22
CA TYR A 33 -0.23 0.58 6.55
C TYR A 33 -0.36 -0.25 5.28
N ALA A 34 0.74 -0.47 4.55
CA ALA A 34 0.74 -1.34 3.38
C ALA A 34 0.24 -2.75 3.74
N LEU A 35 -0.70 -3.26 2.96
CA LEU A 35 -1.22 -4.61 3.12
C LEU A 35 -0.10 -5.62 2.95
N LYS A 36 0.14 -6.41 4.01
CA LYS A 36 1.15 -7.46 4.05
C LYS A 36 0.66 -8.70 4.78
N ASP A 37 1.23 -9.84 4.46
CA ASP A 37 1.00 -11.08 5.21
C ASP A 37 1.99 -11.25 6.37
N SER A 38 1.86 -12.37 7.09
CA SER A 38 2.73 -12.72 8.22
C SER A 38 4.19 -12.93 7.84
N GLN A 39 4.49 -13.17 6.56
CA GLN A 39 5.86 -13.32 6.04
C GLN A 39 6.44 -11.98 5.57
N GLY A 40 5.67 -10.89 5.64
CA GLY A 40 6.09 -9.56 5.23
C GLY A 40 5.97 -9.32 3.72
N VAL A 41 5.28 -10.18 2.98
CA VAL A 41 5.03 -9.97 1.54
C VAL A 41 4.06 -8.81 1.38
N ILE A 42 4.46 -7.78 0.63
CA ILE A 42 3.66 -6.56 0.41
C ILE A 42 2.77 -6.76 -0.82
N TYR A 43 1.49 -6.40 -0.70
CA TYR A 43 0.47 -6.54 -1.73
C TYR A 43 -0.05 -5.20 -2.27
N GLU A 44 0.43 -4.08 -1.73
CA GLU A 44 0.06 -2.73 -2.15
C GLU A 44 1.30 -1.92 -2.52
N LYS A 45 1.27 -1.27 -3.68
CA LYS A 45 2.40 -0.50 -4.21
C LYS A 45 2.58 0.83 -3.49
N ASN A 46 1.48 1.53 -3.22
CA ASN A 46 1.47 2.88 -2.68
C ASN A 46 0.13 3.16 -1.97
N PRO A 47 -0.02 4.32 -1.30
CA PRO A 47 -1.25 4.68 -0.60
C PRO A 47 -2.50 4.73 -1.50
N GLU A 48 -2.36 4.97 -2.81
CA GLU A 48 -3.50 4.97 -3.74
C GLU A 48 -4.18 3.60 -3.83
N GLU A 49 -3.40 2.52 -3.95
CA GLU A 49 -3.96 1.16 -3.97
C GLU A 49 -4.70 0.82 -2.66
N MET A 50 -4.16 1.30 -1.52
CA MET A 50 -4.82 1.21 -0.21
C MET A 50 -6.16 1.94 -0.19
N HIS A 51 -6.21 3.18 -0.69
CA HIS A 51 -7.45 3.96 -0.75
C HIS A 51 -8.51 3.25 -1.60
N TRP A 52 -8.15 2.72 -2.76
CA TRP A 52 -9.07 1.96 -3.61
C TRP A 52 -9.59 0.70 -2.92
N ARG A 53 -8.74 -0.04 -2.19
CA ARG A 53 -9.20 -1.19 -1.40
C ARG A 53 -10.22 -0.76 -0.35
N LEU A 54 -9.91 0.26 0.44
CA LEU A 54 -10.81 0.74 1.49
C LEU A 54 -12.15 1.21 0.91
N ALA A 55 -12.13 1.99 -0.17
CA ALA A 55 -13.34 2.45 -0.84
C ALA A 55 -14.19 1.28 -1.37
N LYS A 56 -13.55 0.25 -1.93
CA LYS A 56 -14.25 -0.97 -2.39
C LYS A 56 -14.87 -1.75 -1.24
N GLU A 57 -14.20 -1.85 -0.10
CA GLU A 57 -14.76 -2.53 1.07
C GLU A 57 -15.97 -1.80 1.64
N VAL A 58 -15.94 -0.47 1.70
CA VAL A 58 -17.10 0.33 2.09
C VAL A 58 -18.24 0.14 1.08
N ALA A 59 -17.97 0.32 -0.22
CA ALA A 59 -18.98 0.17 -1.27
C ALA A 59 -19.57 -1.24 -1.38
N ARG A 60 -18.85 -2.27 -0.91
CA ARG A 60 -19.36 -3.66 -0.88
C ARG A 60 -20.46 -3.85 0.16
N ILE A 61 -20.40 -3.14 1.28
CA ILE A 61 -21.40 -3.25 2.37
C ILE A 61 -22.69 -2.51 2.02
N GLU A 62 -22.61 -1.43 1.24
CA GLU A 62 -23.75 -0.60 0.83
C GLU A 62 -24.58 -1.21 -0.33
N LYS A 63 -24.23 -2.41 -0.81
CA LYS A 63 -24.99 -3.16 -1.83
C LYS A 63 -25.77 -4.31 -1.19
#